data_AF-A0A4S5BMW1-F1
#
_entry.id   AF-A0A4S5BMW1-F1
#
_cell.length_a   1.000
_cell.length_b   1.000
_cell.length_c   1.000
_cell.angle_alpha   90.00
_cell.angle_beta   90.00
_cell.angle_gamma   90.00
#
_symmetry.space_group_name_H-M   'P 1'
#
loop_
_entity.id
_entity.type
_entity.pdbx_description
1 polymer ?
#
loop_
_entity_poly.entity_id
_entity_poly.type
_entity_poly.pdbx_seq_one_letter_code
_entity_poly.pdbx_strand_id
1 'polypeptide(L)'
;MRRFYIIGFLVLMAFDTLAQISFKMAGDAALPLEFSAAWLWRVFSQPWIYGAFVGYIGAFFTWMSLLKRAPIGPAFAASHLEIISVLVVSHYLFSEDIGWPQVVGCLFIMAGIACLALSETDDSDEQGEAIGHAGAGSTSASAAQLAESAR
;
A
#
# COMPACT_ATOMS: atom_id res chain seq x y z
N MET A 1 -1.88 -11.72 13.18
CA MET A 1 -2.49 -10.69 12.30
C MET A 1 -1.47 -9.64 11.85
N ARG A 2 -0.87 -8.83 12.74
CA ARG A 2 0.07 -7.75 12.35
C ARG A 2 1.25 -8.19 11.45
N ARG A 3 1.85 -9.35 11.72
CA ARG A 3 2.95 -9.90 10.91
C ARG A 3 2.54 -10.20 9.47
N PHE A 4 1.30 -10.64 9.23
CA PHE A 4 0.80 -10.91 7.88
C PHE A 4 0.76 -9.64 7.04
N TYR A 5 0.28 -8.52 7.61
CA TYR A 5 0.26 -7.23 6.92
C TYR A 5 1.67 -6.72 6.63
N ILE A 6 2.55 -6.71 7.62
CA ILE A 6 3.94 -6.23 7.44
C ILE A 6 4.64 -7.05 6.34
N ILE A 7 4.56 -8.38 6.42
CA ILE A 7 5.19 -9.25 5.41
C ILE A 7 4.53 -9.03 4.05
N GLY A 8 3.20 -8.97 3.99
CA GLY A 8 2.47 -8.76 2.73
C GLY A 8 2.83 -7.43 2.06
N PHE A 9 2.87 -6.33 2.81
CA PHE A 9 3.26 -5.02 2.27
C PHE A 9 4.72 -4.97 1.86
N LEU A 10 5.64 -5.60 2.60
CA LEU A 10 7.04 -5.70 2.18
C LEU A 10 7.21 -6.50 0.89
N VAL A 11 6.49 -7.62 0.77
CA VAL A 11 6.50 -8.44 -0.45
C VAL A 11 5.88 -7.69 -1.62
N LEU A 12 4.77 -6.99 -1.40
CA LEU A 12 4.12 -6.13 -2.40
C LEU A 12 5.10 -5.06 -2.90
N MET A 13 5.66 -4.30 -1.96
CA MET A 13 6.65 -3.25 -2.25
C MET A 13 7.87 -3.79 -3.01
N ALA A 14 8.34 -5.00 -2.68
CA ALA A 14 9.44 -5.64 -3.40
C ALA A 14 9.07 -5.98 -4.84
N PHE A 15 7.87 -6.50 -5.09
CA PHE A 15 7.37 -6.79 -6.43
C PHE A 15 7.15 -5.53 -7.26
N ASP A 16 6.56 -4.48 -6.68
CA ASP A 16 6.37 -3.19 -7.36
C ASP A 16 7.72 -2.54 -7.68
N THR A 17 8.68 -2.58 -6.74
CA THR A 17 10.04 -2.07 -6.96
C THR A 17 10.75 -2.84 -8.07
N LEU A 18 10.66 -4.17 -8.07
CA LEU A 18 11.20 -5.02 -9.14
C LEU A 18 10.59 -4.65 -10.49
N ALA A 19 9.28 -4.44 -10.56
CA ALA A 19 8.59 -4.09 -11.78
C ALA A 19 9.06 -2.75 -12.34
N GLN A 20 9.10 -1.69 -11.51
CA GLN A 20 9.52 -0.35 -11.94
C GLN A 20 10.98 -0.32 -12.42
N ILE A 21 11.90 -0.99 -11.70
CA ILE A 21 13.31 -1.10 -12.12
C ILE A 21 13.44 -1.88 -13.41
N SER A 22 12.69 -2.98 -13.53
CA SER A 22 12.68 -3.81 -14.73
C SER A 22 12.20 -3.04 -15.96
N PHE A 23 11.17 -2.18 -15.83
CA PHE A 23 10.72 -1.32 -16.92
C PHE A 23 11.77 -0.30 -17.33
N LYS A 24 12.43 0.34 -16.35
CA LYS A 24 13.53 1.27 -16.63
C LYS A 24 14.63 0.59 -17.45
N MET A 25 15.11 -0.56 -16.97
CA MET A 25 16.15 -1.35 -17.65
C MET A 25 15.74 -1.84 -19.03
N ALA A 26 14.52 -2.37 -19.17
CA ALA A 26 14.02 -2.83 -20.45
C ALA A 26 13.84 -1.68 -21.45
N GLY A 27 13.38 -0.52 -20.97
CA GLY A 27 13.21 0.69 -21.77
C GLY A 27 14.55 1.22 -22.30
N ASP A 28 15.54 1.37 -21.41
CA ASP A 28 16.87 1.86 -21.78
C ASP A 28 17.56 0.91 -22.77
N ALA A 29 17.43 -0.40 -22.58
CA ALA A 29 17.99 -1.41 -23.48
C ALA A 29 17.22 -1.54 -24.81
N ALA A 30 16.00 -1.01 -24.90
CA ALA A 30 15.17 -1.01 -26.10
C ALA A 30 15.17 0.34 -26.84
N LEU A 31 16.14 1.22 -26.61
CA LEU A 31 16.35 2.42 -27.41
C LEU A 31 16.84 2.09 -28.83
N PRO A 32 16.46 2.85 -29.88
CA PRO A 32 15.59 4.05 -29.87
C PRO A 32 14.10 3.71 -29.72
N LEU A 33 13.34 4.64 -29.11
CA LEU A 33 11.88 4.53 -28.96
C LEU A 33 11.20 4.81 -30.30
N GLU A 34 10.53 3.79 -30.84
CA GLU A 34 9.84 3.87 -32.12
C GLU A 34 8.52 3.10 -32.06
N PHE A 35 7.48 3.59 -32.71
CA PHE A 35 6.23 2.84 -32.86
C PHE A 35 6.35 1.84 -34.01
N SER A 36 7.20 0.82 -33.84
CA SER A 36 7.48 -0.19 -34.84
C SER A 36 7.45 -1.60 -34.25
N ALA A 37 7.08 -2.59 -35.08
CA ALA A 37 7.16 -3.99 -34.69
C ALA A 37 8.60 -4.40 -34.31
N ALA A 38 9.61 -3.77 -34.92
CA ALA A 38 11.02 -3.96 -34.59
C ALA A 38 11.35 -3.47 -33.17
N TRP A 39 10.84 -2.32 -32.74
CA TRP A 39 10.99 -1.87 -31.35
C TRP A 39 10.32 -2.82 -30.38
N LEU A 40 9.09 -3.27 -30.68
CA LEU A 40 8.37 -4.22 -29.84
C LEU A 40 9.15 -5.52 -29.66
N TRP A 41 9.69 -6.06 -30.76
CA TRP A 41 10.55 -7.25 -30.71
C TRP A 41 11.80 -7.03 -29.85
N ARG A 42 12.44 -5.85 -29.94
CA ARG A 42 13.58 -5.50 -29.09
C ARG A 42 13.20 -5.46 -27.60
N VAL A 43 12.06 -4.87 -27.24
CA VAL A 43 11.55 -4.86 -25.85
C VAL A 43 11.36 -6.27 -25.33
N PHE A 44 10.68 -7.13 -26.09
CA PHE A 44 10.45 -8.52 -25.69
C PHE A 44 11.73 -9.37 -25.67
N SER A 45 12.79 -8.95 -26.37
CA SER A 45 14.09 -9.62 -26.33
C SER A 45 14.90 -9.27 -25.06
N GLN A 46 14.50 -8.25 -24.29
CA GLN A 46 15.21 -7.87 -23.07
C GLN A 46 14.78 -8.72 -21.88
N PRO A 47 15.72 -9.35 -21.14
CA PRO A 47 15.37 -10.20 -19.99
C PRO A 47 14.60 -9.45 -18.91
N TRP A 48 14.85 -8.15 -18.77
CA TRP A 48 14.20 -7.29 -17.79
C TRP A 48 12.69 -7.16 -17.98
N ILE A 49 12.16 -7.27 -19.21
CA ILE A 49 10.70 -7.22 -19.41
C ILE A 49 9.97 -8.37 -18.71
N TYR A 50 10.62 -9.53 -18.63
CA TYR A 50 10.08 -10.69 -17.92
C TYR A 50 10.17 -10.50 -16.41
N GLY A 51 11.19 -9.79 -15.91
CA GLY A 51 11.26 -9.31 -14.53
C GLY A 51 10.07 -8.40 -14.19
N ALA A 52 9.68 -7.51 -15.12
CA ALA A 52 8.50 -6.67 -14.97
C ALA A 52 7.20 -7.48 -14.91
N PHE A 53 7.06 -8.52 -15.74
CA PHE A 53 5.91 -9.42 -15.66
C PHE A 53 5.84 -10.19 -14.34
N VAL A 54 6.97 -10.72 -13.86
CA VAL A 54 7.03 -11.41 -12.57
C VAL A 54 6.66 -10.45 -11.44
N GLY A 55 7.20 -9.22 -11.47
CA GLY A 55 6.83 -8.14 -10.54
C GLY A 55 5.32 -7.88 -10.54
N TYR A 56 4.73 -7.61 -11.70
CA TYR A 56 3.29 -7.32 -11.81
C TYR A 56 2.40 -8.48 -11.34
N ILE A 57 2.71 -9.71 -11.75
CA ILE A 57 1.94 -10.89 -11.36
C ILE A 57 2.06 -11.11 -9.85
N GLY A 58 3.26 -10.99 -9.30
CA GLY A 58 3.52 -11.12 -7.87
C GLY A 58 2.79 -10.05 -7.05
N ALA A 59 2.87 -8.78 -7.48
CA ALA A 59 2.17 -7.66 -6.86
C ALA A 59 0.65 -7.89 -6.88
N PHE A 60 0.09 -8.31 -8.02
CA PHE A 60 -1.35 -8.57 -8.16
C PHE A 60 -1.86 -9.60 -7.14
N PHE A 61 -1.19 -10.76 -7.04
CA PHE A 61 -1.61 -11.79 -6.08
C PHE A 61 -1.40 -11.37 -4.63
N THR A 62 -0.30 -10.66 -4.34
CA THR A 62 0.00 -10.16 -3.00
C THR A 62 -1.05 -9.13 -2.56
N TRP A 63 -1.39 -8.20 -3.45
CA TRP A 63 -2.41 -7.20 -3.24
C TRP A 63 -3.80 -7.82 -3.02
N MET A 64 -4.19 -8.76 -3.88
CA MET A 64 -5.47 -9.48 -3.73
C MET A 64 -5.53 -10.26 -2.42
N SER A 65 -4.40 -10.77 -1.93
CA SER A 65 -4.31 -11.42 -0.62
C SER A 65 -4.39 -10.44 0.56
N LEU A 66 -3.82 -9.24 0.42
CA LEU A 66 -3.89 -8.17 1.42
C LEU A 66 -5.32 -7.63 1.56
N LEU A 67 -5.99 -7.36 0.43
CA LEU A 67 -7.36 -6.83 0.40
C LEU A 67 -8.39 -7.74 1.06
N LYS A 68 -8.11 -9.05 1.20
CA LYS A 68 -8.99 -9.97 1.93
C LYS A 68 -9.10 -9.69 3.42
N ARG A 69 -8.18 -8.91 3.99
CA ARG A 69 -8.08 -8.73 5.46
C ARG A 69 -7.77 -7.29 5.88
N ALA A 70 -7.06 -6.52 5.05
CA ALA A 70 -6.64 -5.16 5.41
C ALA A 70 -7.75 -4.12 5.15
N PRO A 71 -7.90 -3.09 6.01
CA PRO A 71 -8.76 -1.96 5.71
C PRO A 71 -8.22 -1.20 4.50
N ILE A 72 -9.09 -0.89 3.54
CA ILE A 72 -8.71 -0.39 2.21
C ILE A 72 -7.99 0.96 2.31
N GLY A 73 -8.41 1.85 3.22
CA GLY A 73 -7.82 3.18 3.38
C GLY A 73 -6.33 3.15 3.72
N PRO A 74 -5.93 2.64 4.91
CA PRO A 74 -4.52 2.53 5.28
C PRO A 74 -3.71 1.63 4.33
N ALA A 75 -4.33 0.58 3.78
CA ALA A 75 -3.66 -0.30 2.83
C ALA A 75 -3.27 0.42 1.55
N PHE A 76 -4.16 1.26 1.03
CA PHE A 76 -3.92 2.06 -0.17
C PHE A 76 -2.86 3.14 0.07
N ALA A 77 -2.85 3.78 1.24
CA ALA A 77 -1.79 4.72 1.60
C ALA A 77 -0.43 4.02 1.71
N ALA A 78 -0.37 2.86 2.37
CA ALA A 78 0.85 2.09 2.53
C ALA A 78 1.43 1.59 1.20
N SER A 79 0.60 1.27 0.19
CA SER A 79 1.10 0.84 -1.13
C SER A 79 1.95 1.93 -1.81
N HIS A 80 1.67 3.21 -1.56
CA HIS A 80 2.43 4.32 -2.13
C HIS A 80 3.86 4.44 -1.55
N LEU A 81 4.20 3.71 -0.48
CA LEU A 81 5.59 3.58 -0.03
C LEU A 81 6.50 2.96 -1.09
N GLU A 82 5.94 2.27 -2.08
CA GLU A 82 6.68 1.79 -3.26
C GLU A 82 7.46 2.90 -3.95
N ILE A 83 6.93 4.14 -4.01
CA ILE A 83 7.58 5.27 -4.69
C ILE A 83 8.89 5.62 -3.98
N ILE A 84 8.89 5.57 -2.64
CA ILE A 84 10.08 5.82 -1.83
C ILE A 84 11.09 4.67 -2.02
N SER A 85 10.61 3.43 -2.00
CA SER A 85 11.43 2.24 -2.25
C SER A 85 12.12 2.32 -3.61
N VAL A 86 11.37 2.61 -4.66
CA VAL A 86 11.90 2.77 -6.02
C VAL A 86 12.92 3.88 -6.09
N LEU A 87 12.64 5.05 -5.51
CA LEU A 87 13.61 6.16 -5.49
C LEU A 87 14.93 5.76 -4.83
N VAL A 88 14.85 5.14 -3.64
CA VAL A 88 16.04 4.70 -2.90
C VAL A 88 16.82 3.66 -3.70
N VAL A 89 16.12 2.64 -4.21
CA VAL A 89 16.77 1.56 -4.96
C VAL A 89 17.33 2.07 -6.29
N SER A 90 16.65 3.03 -6.94
CA SER A 90 17.12 3.67 -8.17
C SER A 90 18.41 4.46 -7.94
N HIS A 91 18.48 5.23 -6.86
CA HIS A 91 19.71 5.93 -6.48
C HIS A 91 20.88 4.96 -6.28
N TYR A 92 20.66 3.83 -5.59
CA TYR A 92 21.72 2.86 -5.35
C TYR A 92 22.15 2.08 -6.60
N LEU A 93 21.20 1.66 -7.46
CA LEU A 93 21.51 0.85 -8.65
C LEU A 93 21.98 1.68 -9.84
N PHE A 94 21.45 2.90 -10.00
CA PHE A 94 21.69 3.74 -11.17
C PHE A 94 22.51 5.00 -10.87
N SER A 95 22.87 5.24 -9.60
CA SER A 95 23.63 6.43 -9.18
C SER A 95 22.95 7.74 -9.62
N GLU A 96 21.62 7.75 -9.63
CA GLU A 96 20.82 8.91 -10.00
C GLU A 96 20.83 9.95 -8.89
N ASP A 97 21.07 11.22 -9.22
CA ASP A 97 21.04 12.29 -8.24
C ASP A 97 19.63 12.52 -7.70
N ILE A 98 19.45 12.35 -6.38
CA ILE A 98 18.21 12.70 -5.70
C ILE A 98 18.20 14.21 -5.47
N GLY A 99 17.42 14.93 -6.28
CA GLY A 99 17.23 16.36 -6.12
C GLY A 99 16.37 16.73 -4.90
N TRP A 100 16.49 17.99 -4.46
CA TRP A 100 15.66 18.56 -3.40
C TRP A 100 14.15 18.40 -3.62
N PRO A 101 13.59 18.58 -4.84
CA PRO A 101 12.17 18.36 -5.08
C PRO A 101 11.71 16.93 -4.75
N GLN A 102 12.52 15.92 -5.07
CA GLN A 102 12.22 14.51 -4.80
C GLN A 102 12.19 14.24 -3.29
N VAL A 103 13.13 14.82 -2.54
CA VAL A 103 13.18 14.71 -1.08
C VAL A 103 11.92 15.33 -0.46
N VAL A 104 11.56 16.54 -0.89
CA VAL A 104 10.34 17.21 -0.41
C VAL A 104 9.10 16.37 -0.73
N GLY A 105 8.98 15.86 -1.96
CA GLY A 105 7.90 14.96 -2.35
C GLY A 105 7.80 13.71 -1.47
N CYS A 106 8.93 13.07 -1.15
CA CYS A 106 8.96 11.92 -0.25
C CYS A 106 8.48 12.27 1.16
N LEU A 107 8.88 13.42 1.70
CA LEU A 107 8.40 13.91 2.99
C LEU A 107 6.88 14.11 2.99
N PHE A 108 6.33 14.68 1.93
CA PHE A 108 4.87 14.85 1.77
C PHE A 108 4.12 13.51 1.71
N ILE A 109 4.64 12.52 0.98
CA ILE A 109 4.04 11.18 0.93
C ILE A 109 4.05 10.54 2.32
N MET A 110 5.19 10.57 3.02
CA MET A 110 5.28 10.02 4.38
C MET A 110 4.34 10.72 5.36
N ALA A 111 4.22 12.05 5.26
CA ALA A 111 3.29 12.82 6.07
C ALA A 111 1.82 12.45 5.80
N GLY A 112 1.44 12.28 4.53
CA GLY A 112 0.10 11.83 4.15
C GLY A 112 -0.24 10.45 4.70
N ILE A 113 0.70 9.51 4.60
CA ILE A 113 0.54 8.15 5.15
C ILE A 113 0.41 8.18 6.67
N ALA A 114 1.24 8.98 7.36
CA ALA A 114 1.18 9.13 8.81
C ALA A 114 -0.16 9.74 9.27
N CYS A 115 -0.66 10.75 8.56
CA CYS A 115 -1.97 11.37 8.83
C CYS A 115 -3.10 10.33 8.73
N LEU A 116 -3.11 9.52 7.67
CA LEU A 116 -4.15 8.51 7.48
C LEU A 116 -4.05 7.36 8.49
N ALA A 117 -2.84 6.96 8.84
CA ALA A 117 -2.61 5.93 9.85
C ALA A 117 -3.12 6.35 11.23
N LEU A 118 -3.00 7.64 11.60
CA LEU A 118 -3.53 8.20 12.84
C LEU A 118 -5.06 8.36 12.82
N SER A 119 -5.64 8.74 11.68
CA SER A 119 -7.10 8.87 11.56
C SER A 119 -7.84 7.54 11.76
N GLU A 120 -7.28 6.43 11.26
CA GLU A 120 -7.91 5.11 11.40
C GLU A 120 -7.79 4.55 12.85
N THR A 121 -6.78 4.98 13.62
CA THR A 121 -6.66 4.57 15.02
C THR A 121 -7.75 5.21 15.88
N ASP A 122 -8.12 6.46 15.60
CA ASP A 122 -9.15 7.18 16.37
C ASP A 122 -10.56 6.61 16.11
N ASP A 123 -10.90 6.28 14.86
CA ASP A 123 -12.19 5.65 14.50
C ASP A 123 -12.39 4.28 15.19
N SER A 124 -11.30 3.56 15.45
CA SER A 124 -11.31 2.25 16.12
C SER A 124 -11.60 2.37 17.62
N ASP A 125 -11.13 3.45 18.24
CA ASP A 125 -11.28 3.71 19.67
C ASP A 125 -12.67 4.30 20.00
N GLU A 126 -13.20 5.20 19.16
CA GLU A 126 -14.55 5.79 19.34
C GLU A 126 -15.68 4.75 19.20
N GLN A 127 -15.56 3.78 18.28
CA GLN A 127 -16.53 2.68 18.15
C GLN A 127 -16.51 1.74 19.36
N GLY A 128 -15.34 1.53 19.99
CA GLY A 128 -15.22 0.76 21.23
C GLY A 128 -15.88 1.44 22.43
N GLU A 129 -15.75 2.77 22.51
CA GLU A 129 -16.31 3.58 23.61
C GLU A 129 -17.84 3.76 23.49
N ALA A 130 -18.36 3.92 22.28
CA ALA A 130 -19.81 3.99 22.02
C ALA A 130 -20.53 2.67 22.37
N ILE A 131 -19.93 1.52 22.07
CA ILE A 131 -20.46 0.19 22.46
C ILE A 131 -20.35 -0.01 23.99
N GLY A 132 -19.26 0.46 24.61
CA GLY A 132 -19.07 0.42 26.06
C GLY A 132 -20.11 1.23 26.84
N HIS A 133 -20.46 2.43 26.36
CA HIS A 133 -21.48 3.27 27.00
C HIS A 133 -22.92 2.77 26.79
N ALA A 134 -23.23 2.15 25.64
CA ALA A 134 -24.54 1.54 25.40
C ALA A 134 -24.79 0.28 26.27
N GLY A 135 -23.71 -0.43 26.67
CA GLY A 135 -23.78 -1.60 27.56
C GLY A 135 -24.00 -1.29 29.04
N ALA A 136 -23.59 -0.11 29.52
CA ALA A 136 -23.69 0.27 30.93
C ALA A 136 -25.06 0.87 31.33
N GLY A 137 -25.82 1.42 30.38
CA GLY A 137 -27.11 2.09 30.63
C GLY A 137 -28.37 1.25 30.38
N SER A 138 -28.27 0.12 29.66
CA SER A 138 -29.44 -0.64 29.20
C SER A 138 -29.94 -1.67 30.21
N THR A 139 -29.10 -2.18 31.11
CA THR A 139 -29.48 -3.17 32.13
C THR A 139 -30.25 -2.56 33.30
N SER A 140 -30.00 -1.29 33.68
CA SER A 140 -30.73 -0.63 34.76
C SER A 140 -32.10 -0.11 34.33
N ALA A 141 -32.22 0.38 33.08
CA ALA A 141 -33.49 0.86 32.52
C ALA A 141 -34.50 -0.28 32.30
N SER A 142 -34.03 -1.45 31.85
CA SER A 142 -34.90 -2.62 31.64
C SER A 142 -35.44 -3.20 32.94
N ALA A 143 -34.65 -3.20 34.02
CA ALA A 143 -35.10 -3.67 35.34
C ALA A 143 -36.13 -2.73 35.99
N ALA A 144 -35.99 -1.41 35.79
CA ALA A 144 -36.95 -0.42 36.29
C ALA A 144 -38.31 -0.51 35.56
N GLN A 145 -38.31 -0.69 34.23
CA GLN A 145 -39.55 -0.82 33.45
C GLN A 145 -40.31 -2.12 33.78
N LEU A 146 -39.63 -3.22 34.11
CA LEU A 146 -40.28 -4.47 34.51
C LEU A 146 -40.92 -4.40 35.91
N ALA A 147 -40.34 -3.60 36.82
CA ALA A 147 -40.90 -3.41 38.17
C ALA A 147 -42.13 -2.48 38.17
N GLU A 148 -42.19 -1.53 37.23
CA GLU A 148 -43.31 -0.60 37.09
C GLU A 148 -44.50 -1.24 36.34
N SER A 149 -44.26 -2.18 35.41
CA SER A 149 -45.32 -2.94 34.76
C SER A 149 -45.97 -4.03 35.62
N ALA A 150 -45.43 -4.29 36.81
CA ALA A 150 -45.86 -5.35 37.73
C ALA A 150 -46.65 -4.82 38.95
N ARG A 151 -47.04 -3.54 38.96
CA ARG A 151 -47.98 -2.94 39.92
C ARG A 151 -49.23 -2.46 39.21
#